data_AF-A0A8C6SL92-F1
#
_entry.id   AF-A0A8C6SL92-F1
#
_cell.length_a   1.000
_cell.length_b   1.000
_cell.length_c   1.000
_cell.angle_alpha   90.00
_cell.angle_beta   90.00
_cell.angle_gamma   90.00
#
_symmetry.space_group_name_H-M   'P 1'
#
loop_
_entity.id
_entity.type
_entity.pdbx_description
1 polymer ?
#
loop_
_entity_poly.entity_id
_entity_poly.type
_entity_poly.pdbx_seq_one_letter_code
_entity_poly.pdbx_strand_id
1 'polypeptide(L)'
;LDCVLPCPFTPETDPMIHWTKEPEYTPVHSYYRNQHQHLFQHENYRNRTTLSDQGISTGDAPLQLHKVNVSDEGRYTCYVTTVRLDNVQESSVNLTVYGE
;
A
#
# COMPACT_ATOMS: atom_id res chain seq x y z
N LEU A 1 -9.52 -8.75 -12.94
CA LEU A 1 -8.60 -9.43 -11.99
C LEU A 1 -8.26 -8.44 -10.89
N ASP A 2 -8.42 -8.87 -9.65
CA ASP A 2 -8.06 -8.08 -8.48
C ASP A 2 -7.01 -8.87 -7.68
N CYS A 3 -6.11 -8.17 -7.01
CA CYS A 3 -5.05 -8.76 -6.20
C CYS A 3 -4.99 -8.08 -4.83
N VAL A 4 -4.53 -8.81 -3.82
CA VAL A 4 -4.31 -8.31 -2.47
C VAL A 4 -2.84 -8.49 -2.12
N LEU A 5 -2.16 -7.39 -1.84
CA LEU A 5 -0.77 -7.37 -1.41
C LEU A 5 -0.73 -7.23 0.12
N PRO A 6 -0.14 -8.18 0.86
CA PRO A 6 -0.15 -8.18 2.33
C PRO A 6 0.78 -7.10 2.89
N CYS A 7 0.39 -6.46 3.99
CA CYS A 7 1.27 -5.59 4.79
C CYS A 7 0.92 -5.68 6.28
N PRO A 8 1.34 -6.75 6.96
CA PRO A 8 1.18 -6.87 8.39
C PRO A 8 2.13 -5.91 9.10
N PHE A 9 1.67 -5.30 10.19
CA PHE A 9 2.48 -4.42 11.05
C PHE A 9 2.00 -4.50 12.50
N THR A 10 2.86 -4.08 13.42
CA THR A 10 2.49 -3.95 14.84
C THR A 10 1.56 -2.75 15.01
N PRO A 11 0.31 -2.92 15.49
CA PRO A 11 -0.63 -1.81 15.65
C PRO A 11 -0.08 -0.71 16.57
N GLU A 12 -0.17 0.54 16.11
CA GLU A 12 0.25 1.72 16.87
C GLU A 12 -0.78 2.85 16.72
N THR A 13 -0.68 3.87 17.56
CA THR A 13 -1.53 5.06 17.46
C THR A 13 -1.14 5.90 16.24
N ASP A 14 -2.15 6.29 15.44
CA ASP A 14 -2.01 7.12 14.25
C ASP A 14 -0.91 6.62 13.28
N PRO A 15 -1.04 5.39 12.73
CA PRO A 15 -0.07 4.87 11.80
C PRO A 15 -0.09 5.66 10.49
N MET A 16 1.10 5.85 9.93
CA MET A 16 1.34 6.38 8.60
C MET A 16 1.77 5.21 7.71
N ILE A 17 1.00 4.94 6.66
CA ILE A 17 1.20 3.82 5.75
C ILE A 17 1.42 4.36 4.35
N HIS A 18 2.49 3.89 3.70
CA HIS A 18 2.84 4.22 2.34
C HIS A 18 3.12 2.96 1.54
N TRP A 19 2.32 2.75 0.50
CA TRP A 19 2.60 1.77 -0.54
C TRP A 19 3.30 2.47 -1.72
N THR A 20 4.43 1.92 -2.13
CA THR A 20 5.17 2.38 -3.31
C THR A 20 5.49 1.21 -4.24
N LYS A 21 5.68 1.51 -5.53
CA LYS A 21 6.17 0.55 -6.52
C LYS A 21 7.57 0.94 -6.97
N GLU A 22 8.47 -0.03 -6.98
CA GLU A 22 9.84 0.11 -7.47
C GLU A 22 9.96 -0.01 -8.99
N PRO A 23 11.08 0.48 -9.59
CA PRO A 23 12.23 1.14 -8.93
C PRO A 23 12.07 2.65 -8.68
N GLU A 24 11.07 3.31 -9.27
CA GLU A 24 10.90 4.77 -9.17
C GLU A 24 10.27 5.23 -7.85
N TYR A 25 9.97 4.31 -6.92
CA TYR A 25 9.21 4.57 -5.70
C TYR A 25 7.87 5.28 -6.00
N THR A 26 7.20 4.82 -7.06
CA THR A 26 5.93 5.39 -7.54
C THR A 26 4.89 5.31 -6.41
N PRO A 27 4.25 6.41 -6.01
CA PRO A 27 3.23 6.39 -4.95
C PRO A 27 1.98 5.61 -5.37
N VAL A 28 1.75 4.47 -4.72
CA VAL A 28 0.62 3.56 -5.03
C VAL A 28 -0.58 3.89 -4.17
N HIS A 29 -0.42 4.01 -2.85
CA HIS A 29 -1.47 4.41 -1.92
C HIS A 29 -0.83 4.96 -0.65
N SER A 30 -1.49 5.91 0.01
CA SER A 30 -1.01 6.43 1.30
C SER A 30 -2.18 6.68 2.24
N TYR A 31 -1.97 6.38 3.52
CA TYR A 31 -2.91 6.60 4.61
C TYR A 31 -2.16 7.23 5.78
N TYR A 32 -2.64 8.37 6.26
CA TYR A 32 -2.15 9.00 7.48
C TYR A 32 -3.18 10.00 7.99
N ARG A 33 -3.09 10.35 9.28
CA ARG A 33 -4.06 11.24 9.96
C ARG A 33 -5.51 10.75 9.80
N ASN A 34 -5.67 9.42 9.86
CA ASN A 34 -6.95 8.73 9.73
C ASN A 34 -7.68 9.01 8.40
N GLN A 35 -6.93 9.21 7.31
CA GLN A 35 -7.47 9.53 5.99
C GLN A 35 -6.61 8.96 4.86
N HIS A 36 -7.27 8.49 3.80
CA HIS A 36 -6.65 8.13 2.53
C HIS A 36 -6.22 9.35 1.73
N GLN A 37 -5.00 9.31 1.20
CA GLN A 37 -4.32 10.48 0.63
C GLN A 37 -4.32 10.43 -0.90
N HIS A 38 -5.52 10.35 -1.48
CA HIS A 38 -5.73 10.13 -2.91
C HIS A 38 -5.12 11.20 -3.82
N LEU A 39 -4.89 12.41 -3.31
CA LEU A 39 -4.29 13.51 -4.08
C LEU A 39 -2.86 13.23 -4.53
N PHE A 40 -2.08 12.49 -3.73
CA PHE A 40 -0.67 12.19 -4.00
C PHE A 40 -0.45 10.85 -4.70
N GLN A 41 -1.53 10.14 -5.00
CA GLN A 41 -1.49 8.87 -5.69
C GLN A 41 -1.14 9.06 -7.17
N HIS A 42 -0.24 8.23 -7.68
CA HIS A 42 0.11 8.23 -9.09
C HIS A 42 -1.09 7.83 -9.96
N GLU A 43 -1.20 8.42 -11.15
CA GLU A 43 -2.40 8.31 -12.00
C GLU A 43 -2.78 6.87 -12.35
N ASN A 44 -1.77 6.01 -12.57
CA ASN A 44 -1.96 4.57 -12.85
C ASN A 44 -2.72 3.80 -11.75
N TYR A 45 -2.76 4.32 -10.52
CA TYR A 45 -3.38 3.68 -9.35
C TYR A 45 -4.66 4.38 -8.87
N ARG A 46 -5.01 5.53 -9.46
CA ARG A 46 -6.24 6.25 -9.12
C ARG A 46 -7.46 5.40 -9.39
N ASN A 47 -8.37 5.35 -8.41
CA ASN A 47 -9.60 4.54 -8.44
C ASN A 47 -9.34 3.03 -8.64
N ARG A 48 -8.12 2.57 -8.40
CA ARG A 48 -7.72 1.17 -8.54
C ARG A 48 -7.18 0.57 -7.26
N THR A 49 -6.99 1.36 -6.20
CA THR A 49 -6.47 0.84 -4.93
C THR A 49 -7.34 1.20 -3.75
N THR A 50 -7.41 0.30 -2.79
CA THR A 50 -8.06 0.51 -1.50
C THR A 50 -7.21 -0.06 -0.38
N LEU A 51 -7.33 0.55 0.81
CA LEU A 51 -6.88 -0.01 2.08
C LEU A 51 -8.10 -0.10 2.99
N SER A 52 -8.11 -1.05 3.93
CA SER A 52 -9.20 -1.22 4.89
C SER A 52 -8.89 -0.49 6.19
N ASP A 53 -9.73 0.46 6.59
CA ASP A 53 -9.63 1.13 7.89
C ASP A 53 -9.72 0.13 9.06
N GLN A 54 -10.56 -0.89 8.91
CA GLN A 54 -10.67 -1.97 9.90
C GLN A 54 -9.36 -2.76 9.98
N GLY A 55 -8.77 -3.13 8.84
CA GLY A 55 -7.47 -3.80 8.80
C GLY A 55 -6.40 -2.97 9.52
N ILE A 56 -6.32 -1.68 9.18
CA ILE A 56 -5.33 -0.75 9.74
C ILE A 56 -5.47 -0.69 11.27
N SER A 57 -6.70 -0.63 11.78
CA SER A 57 -6.97 -0.63 13.23
C SER A 57 -6.50 -1.91 13.94
N THR A 58 -6.37 -3.02 13.21
CA THR A 58 -5.95 -4.32 13.72
C THR A 58 -4.50 -4.70 13.40
N GLY A 59 -3.74 -3.83 12.72
CA GLY A 59 -2.34 -4.09 12.37
C GLY A 59 -2.11 -4.75 11.00
N ASP A 60 -2.99 -4.54 10.04
CA ASP A 60 -2.74 -4.97 8.67
C ASP A 60 -3.23 -3.92 7.67
N ALA A 61 -2.40 -3.57 6.70
CA ALA A 61 -2.72 -2.59 5.66
C ALA A 61 -2.67 -3.21 4.26
N PRO A 62 -3.48 -4.25 3.98
CA PRO A 62 -3.42 -4.95 2.72
C PRO A 62 -3.86 -4.01 1.59
N LEU A 63 -3.01 -3.89 0.56
CA LEU A 63 -3.36 -3.13 -0.63
C LEU A 63 -4.19 -4.00 -1.55
N GLN A 64 -5.47 -3.67 -1.69
CA GLN A 64 -6.30 -4.26 -2.71
C GLN A 64 -6.14 -3.46 -4.00
N LEU A 65 -5.55 -4.08 -5.02
CA LEU A 65 -5.35 -3.51 -6.36
C LEU A 65 -6.37 -4.12 -7.33
N HIS A 66 -7.19 -3.25 -7.92
CA HIS A 66 -8.26 -3.60 -8.84
C HIS A 66 -7.85 -3.43 -10.30
N LYS A 67 -8.50 -4.18 -11.19
CA LYS A 67 -8.27 -4.12 -12.64
C LYS A 67 -6.79 -4.34 -13.01
N VAL A 68 -6.15 -5.30 -12.35
CA VAL A 68 -4.73 -5.64 -12.52
C VAL A 68 -4.43 -5.94 -13.99
N ASN A 69 -3.31 -5.44 -14.48
CA ASN A 69 -2.79 -5.64 -15.82
C ASN A 69 -1.26 -5.82 -15.79
N VAL A 70 -0.67 -6.20 -16.93
CA VAL A 70 0.77 -6.52 -17.03
C VAL A 70 1.68 -5.37 -16.58
N SER A 71 1.28 -4.10 -16.75
CA SER A 71 2.08 -2.96 -16.30
C SER A 71 2.13 -2.80 -14.78
N ASP A 72 1.23 -3.47 -14.05
CA ASP A 72 1.27 -3.50 -12.59
C ASP A 72 2.33 -4.47 -12.05
N GLU A 73 2.88 -5.37 -12.87
CA GLU A 73 3.95 -6.28 -12.46
C GLU A 73 5.15 -5.52 -11.88
N GLY A 74 5.71 -6.03 -10.79
CA GLY A 74 6.88 -5.47 -10.14
C GLY A 74 6.87 -5.62 -8.63
N ARG A 75 7.86 -5.01 -7.98
CA ARG A 75 8.02 -5.03 -6.53
C ARG A 75 7.28 -3.86 -5.89
N TYR A 76 6.41 -4.19 -4.95
CA TYR A 76 5.68 -3.23 -4.13
C TYR A 76 6.25 -3.27 -2.73
N THR A 77 6.41 -2.10 -2.12
CA THR A 77 6.90 -1.95 -0.76
C THR A 77 5.87 -1.21 0.05
N CYS A 78 5.48 -1.80 1.18
CA CYS A 78 4.69 -1.19 2.22
C CYS A 78 5.61 -0.69 3.32
N TYR A 79 5.50 0.59 3.61
CA TYR A 79 6.24 1.28 4.67
C TYR A 79 5.25 1.79 5.71
N VAL A 80 5.42 1.37 6.95
CA VAL A 80 4.57 1.75 8.09
C VAL A 80 5.43 2.43 9.16
N THR A 81 4.99 3.60 9.61
CA THR A 81 5.65 4.36 10.67
C THR A 81 4.62 5.13 11.50
N THR A 82 5.07 5.85 12.52
CA THR A 82 4.25 6.82 13.25
C THR A 82 4.85 8.21 13.17
N VAL A 83 4.11 9.23 13.62
CA VAL A 83 4.58 10.63 13.63
C VAL A 83 5.89 10.80 14.41
N ARG A 84 6.15 9.95 15.41
CA ARG A 84 7.38 9.99 16.20
C ARG A 84 8.57 9.33 15.49
N LEU A 85 8.30 8.53 14.45
CA LEU A 85 9.29 7.77 13.68
C LEU A 85 10.06 6.73 14.53
N ASP A 86 9.52 6.36 15.69
CA ASP A 86 10.18 5.46 16.63
C ASP A 86 10.18 4.00 16.15
N ASN A 87 9.17 3.62 15.36
CA ASN A 87 8.98 2.25 14.88
C ASN A 87 8.68 2.25 13.38
N VAL A 88 9.72 1.98 12.60
CA VAL A 88 9.62 1.83 11.14
C VAL A 88 9.52 0.34 10.82
N GLN A 89 8.46 -0.04 10.11
CA GLN A 89 8.22 -1.39 9.64
C GLN A 89 8.11 -1.37 8.11
N GLU A 90 8.83 -2.25 7.44
CA GLU A 90 8.84 -2.35 5.98
C GLU A 90 8.62 -3.80 5.56
N SER A 91 7.79 -3.99 4.53
CA SER A 91 7.63 -5.27 3.86
C SER A 91 7.53 -5.07 2.35
N SER A 92 8.02 -6.03 1.58
CA SER A 92 7.96 -5.99 0.12
C SER A 92 7.35 -7.27 -0.42
N VAL A 93 6.61 -7.13 -1.52
CA VAL A 93 5.99 -8.24 -2.25
C VAL A 93 6.13 -8.02 -3.76
N ASN A 94 6.38 -9.10 -4.48
CA ASN A 94 6.42 -9.07 -5.94
C ASN A 94 5.05 -9.47 -6.48
N LEU A 95 4.45 -8.61 -7.29
CA LEU A 95 3.27 -8.93 -8.09
C LEU A 95 3.73 -9.45 -9.44
N THR A 96 3.39 -10.70 -9.77
CA THR A 96 3.56 -11.28 -11.11
C THR A 96 2.19 -11.44 -11.75
N VAL A 97 2.05 -10.99 -13.00
CA VAL A 97 0.79 -11.07 -13.72
C VAL A 97 0.95 -12.08 -14.84
N TYR A 98 0.36 -13.27 -14.67
CA TYR A 98 0.30 -14.25 -15.74
C TYR A 98 -0.67 -13.76 -16.82
N GLY A 99 -0.14 -13.46 -18.01
CA GLY A 99 -0.95 -13.18 -19.18
C GLY A 99 -1.65 -14.45 -19.66
N GLU A 100 -2.87 -14.29 -20.18
CA GLU A 100 -3.51 -15.29 -21.05
C GLU A 100 -2.94 -15.22 -22.47
#